data_AF-A0A8C1V1I7-F1
#
_entry.id   AF-A0A8C1V1I7-F1
#
_cell.length_a   1.000
_cell.length_b   1.000
_cell.length_c   1.000
_cell.angle_alpha   90.00
_cell.angle_beta   90.00
_cell.angle_gamma   90.00
#
_symmetry.space_group_name_H-M   'P 1'
#
loop_
_entity.id
_entity.type
_entity.pdbx_description
1 polymer ?
#
loop_
_entity_poly.entity_id
_entity_poly.type
_entity_poly.pdbx_seq_one_letter_code
_entity_poly.pdbx_strand_id
1 'polypeptide(L)'
;MVCVCPNIPVYNNSEMKGRYYEEFEINVKTGESNLTQIYLKEGLDFISQQAVAQRPFFLYWAPDATHAPVYASKRFLGKSQRGRYGDAMMELDDSIGQILAHLVSLGIHNKTLVFFTSDNGAAVMSGPLQSGSNGPFLCGKETTFEGGMREPAIAWWPGRIPAGTVSYQLGSVMDLFTTSLSVAGVLPPDDRVIDGLDLSPVLFNNSLLDRPIFYYRGNQLMAVRIGQYKAHYWTWSNSWEEFNKGINFCPGQEVPGVTTHTQEEHTMQPLIFHLGQDPGERYPISVESKEYRDVLRRVTAVVEQHQKDLIPGMPQLNMCDLAVMNWSPPGCEQLGKCLKAPESNPWKCDWPH
;
A
#
# COMPACT_ATOMS: atom_id res chain seq x y z
N MET A 1 11.38 35.76 8.40
CA MET A 1 12.09 34.49 8.68
C MET A 1 11.47 33.43 7.79
N VAL A 2 12.26 32.75 6.97
CA VAL A 2 11.78 31.58 6.22
C VAL A 2 11.40 30.54 7.27
N CYS A 3 10.16 30.06 7.25
CA CYS A 3 9.72 28.99 8.15
C CYS A 3 10.49 27.73 7.72
N VAL A 4 11.51 27.34 8.48
CA VAL A 4 12.29 26.14 8.19
C VAL A 4 11.50 24.95 8.75
N CYS A 5 10.81 24.20 7.88
CA CYS A 5 10.31 22.88 8.25
C CYS A 5 11.44 21.86 8.10
N PRO A 6 11.68 20.98 9.09
CA PRO A 6 12.74 19.98 8.99
C PRO A 6 12.37 18.91 7.96
N ASN A 7 13.28 18.65 7.01
CA ASN A 7 13.13 17.54 6.07
C ASN A 7 13.37 16.17 6.72
N ILE A 8 12.91 15.12 6.03
CA ILE A 8 13.02 13.72 6.47
C ILE A 8 14.49 13.29 6.46
N PRO A 9 15.03 12.75 7.58
CA PRO A 9 16.39 12.24 7.63
C PRO A 9 16.52 10.93 6.83
N VAL A 10 17.63 10.80 6.09
CA VAL A 10 17.98 9.58 5.36
C VAL A 10 19.08 8.87 6.11
N TYR A 11 18.89 7.57 6.33
CA TYR A 11 19.81 6.72 7.07
C TYR A 11 20.39 5.62 6.19
N ASN A 12 21.65 5.30 6.41
CA ASN A 12 22.20 3.99 6.07
C ASN A 12 22.50 3.27 7.41
N ASN A 13 21.75 2.21 7.69
CA ASN A 13 21.72 1.58 9.01
C ASN A 13 21.40 2.60 10.11
N SER A 14 22.30 2.82 11.06
CA SER A 14 22.15 3.80 12.15
C SER A 14 22.82 5.15 11.87
N GLU A 15 23.47 5.29 10.71
CA GLU A 15 24.21 6.49 10.36
C GLU A 15 23.35 7.40 9.48
N MET A 16 23.08 8.62 9.95
CA MET A 16 22.42 9.63 9.14
C MET A 16 23.35 10.01 7.98
N LYS A 17 22.81 10.00 6.75
CA LYS A 17 23.53 10.37 5.53
C LYS A 17 23.15 11.75 4.99
N GLY A 18 22.00 12.27 5.42
CA GLY A 18 21.51 13.58 5.00
C GLY A 18 20.01 13.68 5.18
N ARG A 19 19.37 14.56 4.42
CA ARG A 19 17.92 14.74 4.41
C ARG A 19 17.38 14.68 2.98
N TYR A 20 16.13 14.23 2.85
CA TYR A 20 15.36 14.39 1.61
C TYR A 20 15.30 15.87 1.19
N TYR A 21 15.25 16.12 -0.12
CA TYR A 21 15.23 17.47 -0.72
C TYR A 21 16.46 18.35 -0.42
N GLU A 22 17.44 17.83 0.32
CA GLU A 22 18.74 18.45 0.55
C GLU A 22 19.82 17.60 -0.13
N GLU A 23 20.34 16.56 0.52
CA GLU A 23 21.36 15.67 -0.07
C GLU A 23 20.77 14.72 -1.11
N PHE A 24 19.48 14.41 -0.95
CA PHE A 24 18.73 13.51 -1.81
C PHE A 24 17.66 14.32 -2.55
N GLU A 25 18.12 15.14 -3.50
CA GLU A 25 17.26 16.09 -4.21
C GLU A 25 16.27 15.37 -5.15
N ILE A 26 15.04 15.88 -5.14
CA ILE A 26 14.04 15.61 -6.17
C ILE A 26 13.78 16.94 -6.86
N ASN A 27 14.17 17.05 -8.13
CA ASN A 27 13.86 18.24 -8.90
C ASN A 27 12.37 18.23 -9.25
N VAL A 28 11.54 18.90 -8.44
CA VAL A 28 10.08 18.91 -8.61
C VAL A 28 9.61 19.40 -9.99
N LYS A 29 10.42 20.24 -10.66
CA LYS A 29 10.11 20.75 -12.00
C LYS A 29 10.33 19.69 -13.07
N THR A 30 11.48 19.02 -13.07
CA THR A 30 11.84 18.05 -14.10
C THR A 30 11.39 16.62 -13.77
N GLY A 31 11.28 16.29 -12.48
CA GLY A 31 11.14 14.93 -11.96
C GLY A 31 12.47 14.20 -11.81
N GLU A 32 13.62 14.86 -12.00
CA GLU A 32 14.92 14.19 -11.92
C GLU A 32 15.32 13.90 -10.47
N SER A 33 15.63 12.63 -10.19
CA SER A 33 16.31 12.20 -8.96
C SER A 33 16.98 10.83 -9.16
N ASN A 34 18.08 10.57 -8.44
CA ASN A 34 18.78 9.29 -8.47
C ASN A 34 18.38 8.35 -7.32
N LEU A 35 17.36 8.70 -6.53
CA LEU A 35 16.94 7.94 -5.35
C LEU A 35 16.66 6.45 -5.65
N THR A 36 15.96 6.14 -6.74
CA THR A 36 15.69 4.74 -7.11
C THR A 36 16.97 3.94 -7.39
N GLN A 37 17.96 4.56 -8.04
CA GLN A 37 19.27 3.93 -8.26
C GLN A 37 20.04 3.72 -6.95
N ILE A 38 19.91 4.64 -6.00
CA ILE A 38 20.50 4.50 -4.66
C ILE A 38 19.84 3.31 -3.93
N TYR A 39 18.51 3.23 -3.91
CA TYR A 39 17.80 2.11 -3.30
C TYR A 39 18.12 0.77 -3.95
N LEU A 40 18.23 0.74 -5.29
CA LEU A 40 18.66 -0.44 -6.02
C LEU A 40 20.04 -0.89 -5.56
N LYS A 41 21.01 0.03 -5.53
CA LYS A 41 22.38 -0.27 -5.10
C LYS A 41 22.42 -0.82 -3.68
N GLU A 42 21.72 -0.19 -2.73
CA GLU A 42 21.66 -0.68 -1.34
C GLU A 42 21.07 -2.09 -1.25
N GLY A 43 20.01 -2.38 -2.02
CA GLY A 43 19.43 -3.72 -2.10
C GLY A 43 20.41 -4.77 -2.65
N LEU A 44 21.11 -4.45 -3.74
CA LEU A 44 22.12 -5.33 -4.35
C LEU A 44 23.32 -5.58 -3.43
N ASP A 45 23.81 -4.52 -2.77
CA ASP A 45 24.92 -4.61 -1.82
C ASP A 45 24.53 -5.46 -0.61
N PHE A 46 23.34 -5.25 -0.04
CA PHE A 46 22.82 -6.05 1.06
C PHE A 46 22.71 -7.53 0.68
N ILE A 47 22.08 -7.86 -0.45
CA ILE A 47 21.96 -9.25 -0.93
C ILE A 47 23.34 -9.89 -1.10
N SER A 48 24.30 -9.18 -1.70
CA SER A 48 25.66 -9.68 -1.90
C SER A 48 26.35 -9.99 -0.57
N GLN A 49 26.27 -9.08 0.39
CA GLN A 49 26.88 -9.25 1.70
C GLN A 49 26.29 -10.45 2.45
N GLN A 50 24.96 -10.62 2.42
CA GLN A 50 24.30 -11.76 3.08
C GLN A 50 24.61 -13.09 2.37
N ALA A 51 24.72 -13.09 1.04
CA ALA A 51 25.12 -14.26 0.27
C ALA A 51 26.54 -14.71 0.60
N VAL A 52 27.51 -13.77 0.69
CA VAL A 52 28.89 -14.04 1.12
C VAL A 52 28.93 -14.55 2.55
N ALA A 53 28.15 -13.95 3.45
CA ALA A 53 28.05 -14.38 4.85
C ALA A 53 27.28 -15.69 5.04
N GLN A 54 26.65 -16.23 3.98
CA GLN A 54 25.78 -17.41 4.01
C GLN A 54 24.67 -17.32 5.05
N ARG A 55 24.08 -16.13 5.22
CA ARG A 55 22.98 -15.89 6.16
C ARG A 55 21.65 -15.75 5.42
N PRO A 56 20.55 -16.33 5.93
CA PRO A 56 19.23 -15.98 5.43
C PRO A 56 19.00 -14.49 5.66
N PHE A 57 18.34 -13.85 4.71
CA PHE A 57 18.08 -12.41 4.76
C PHE A 57 16.61 -12.12 4.52
N PHE A 58 16.18 -10.97 5.05
CA PHE A 58 14.90 -10.36 4.76
C PHE A 58 15.18 -8.95 4.23
N LEU A 59 14.84 -8.70 2.96
CA LEU A 59 14.94 -7.38 2.35
C LEU A 59 13.53 -6.83 2.17
N TYR A 60 13.20 -5.80 2.94
CA TYR A 60 12.02 -4.97 2.69
C TYR A 60 12.43 -3.79 1.81
N TRP A 61 12.13 -3.88 0.52
CA TRP A 61 12.51 -2.87 -0.47
C TRP A 61 11.29 -2.04 -0.86
N ALA A 62 11.17 -0.84 -0.27
CA ALA A 62 10.01 0.04 -0.39
C ALA A 62 10.38 1.39 -1.04
N PRO A 63 10.73 1.42 -2.34
CA PRO A 63 10.96 2.68 -3.06
C PRO A 63 9.66 3.47 -3.22
N ASP A 64 9.74 4.79 -3.25
CA ASP A 64 8.60 5.72 -3.26
C ASP A 64 8.53 6.60 -4.53
N ALA A 65 9.31 6.27 -5.58
CA ALA A 65 9.43 7.07 -6.81
C ALA A 65 8.10 7.34 -7.55
N THR A 66 7.10 6.48 -7.35
CA THR A 66 5.76 6.56 -7.93
C THR A 66 4.78 7.37 -7.07
N HIS A 67 5.18 7.74 -5.84
CA HIS A 67 4.44 8.67 -5.00
C HIS A 67 4.72 10.11 -5.46
N ALA A 68 3.70 10.98 -5.39
CA ALA A 68 3.89 12.39 -5.73
C ALA A 68 4.76 13.11 -4.66
N PRO A 69 5.68 14.01 -5.05
CA PRO A 69 6.08 14.33 -6.42
C PRO A 69 6.90 13.20 -7.06
N VAL A 70 6.40 12.67 -8.18
CA VAL A 70 7.02 11.53 -8.87
C VAL A 70 8.41 11.90 -9.37
N TYR A 71 9.35 10.95 -9.31
CA TYR A 71 10.70 11.14 -9.82
C TYR A 71 11.27 9.93 -10.54
N ALA A 72 12.27 10.15 -11.39
CA ALA A 72 13.06 9.12 -12.04
C ALA A 72 14.47 9.63 -12.35
N SER A 73 15.43 8.73 -12.51
CA SER A 73 16.78 9.10 -12.94
C SER A 73 16.79 9.56 -14.40
N LYS A 74 17.81 10.35 -14.75
CA LYS A 74 17.95 10.97 -16.08
C LYS A 74 17.82 9.99 -17.25
N ARG A 75 18.21 8.73 -17.06
CA ARG A 75 18.11 7.67 -18.09
C ARG A 75 16.67 7.38 -18.49
N PHE A 76 15.73 7.48 -17.55
CA PHE A 76 14.33 7.10 -17.72
C PHE A 76 13.40 8.28 -18.00
N LEU A 77 13.81 9.52 -17.70
CA LEU A 77 12.99 10.70 -17.96
C LEU A 77 12.61 10.84 -19.44
N GLY A 78 11.31 11.05 -19.69
CA GLY A 78 10.72 11.25 -21.01
C GLY A 78 10.74 10.00 -21.89
N LYS A 79 10.85 8.80 -21.31
CA LYS A 79 10.88 7.53 -22.07
C LYS A 79 9.53 6.85 -22.12
N SER A 80 8.69 7.07 -21.11
CA SER A 80 7.37 6.47 -21.04
C SER A 80 6.32 7.30 -21.77
N GLN A 81 5.36 6.61 -22.39
CA GLN A 81 4.15 7.23 -22.94
C GLN A 81 3.17 7.68 -21.84
N ARG A 82 3.42 7.30 -20.58
CA ARG A 82 2.56 7.64 -19.43
C ARG A 82 3.10 8.82 -18.61
N GLY A 83 3.91 9.67 -19.23
CA GLY A 83 4.54 10.80 -18.56
C GLY A 83 5.45 10.37 -17.42
N ARG A 84 5.61 11.26 -16.44
CA ARG A 84 6.59 11.10 -15.34
C ARG A 84 6.32 9.86 -14.48
N TYR A 85 5.05 9.57 -14.18
CA TYR A 85 4.68 8.33 -13.47
C TYR A 85 5.15 7.09 -14.24
N GLY A 86 4.99 7.11 -15.56
CA GLY A 86 5.48 6.06 -16.42
C GLY A 86 7.01 5.91 -16.41
N ASP A 87 7.75 7.01 -16.36
CA ASP A 87 9.22 6.99 -16.28
C ASP A 87 9.68 6.34 -14.95
N ALA A 88 9.07 6.73 -13.83
CA ALA A 88 9.33 6.13 -12.52
C ALA A 88 9.02 4.64 -12.48
N MET A 89 7.88 4.23 -13.06
CA MET A 89 7.51 2.81 -13.18
C MET A 89 8.48 2.01 -14.05
N MET A 90 8.98 2.57 -15.15
CA MET A 90 9.99 1.91 -15.98
C MET A 90 11.31 1.70 -15.23
N GLU A 91 11.72 2.68 -14.43
CA GLU A 91 12.92 2.56 -13.60
C GLU A 91 12.74 1.53 -12.47
N LEU A 92 11.56 1.50 -11.85
CA LEU A 92 11.22 0.51 -10.83
C LEU A 92 11.25 -0.92 -11.41
N ASP A 93 10.64 -1.12 -12.59
CA ASP A 93 10.64 -2.40 -13.31
C ASP A 93 12.07 -2.86 -13.67
N ASP A 94 12.89 -1.97 -14.26
CA ASP A 94 14.30 -2.25 -14.57
C ASP A 94 15.10 -2.61 -13.30
N SER A 95 14.86 -1.90 -12.19
CA SER A 95 15.52 -2.15 -10.91
C SER A 95 15.14 -3.52 -10.32
N ILE A 96 13.87 -3.90 -10.37
CA ILE A 96 13.41 -5.24 -9.96
C ILE A 96 14.07 -6.31 -10.85
N GLY A 97 14.12 -6.09 -12.17
CA GLY A 97 14.81 -6.98 -13.10
C GLY A 97 16.29 -7.19 -12.73
N GLN A 98 16.99 -6.13 -12.34
CA GLN A 98 18.38 -6.22 -11.87
C GLN A 98 18.49 -6.99 -10.55
N ILE A 99 17.59 -6.79 -9.58
CA ILE A 99 17.57 -7.56 -8.32
C ILE A 99 17.38 -9.05 -8.61
N LEU A 100 16.41 -9.42 -9.45
CA LEU A 100 16.16 -10.82 -9.81
C LEU A 100 17.35 -11.44 -10.55
N ALA A 101 17.95 -10.71 -11.50
CA ALA A 101 19.14 -11.17 -12.21
C ALA A 101 20.33 -11.38 -11.26
N HIS A 102 20.48 -10.52 -10.26
CA HIS A 102 21.53 -10.63 -9.26
C HIS A 102 21.38 -11.89 -8.41
N LEU A 103 20.16 -12.19 -7.93
CA LEU A 103 19.84 -13.45 -7.22
C LEU A 103 20.19 -14.69 -8.07
N VAL A 104 19.98 -14.62 -9.39
CA VAL A 104 20.35 -15.69 -10.33
C VAL A 104 21.86 -15.80 -10.44
N SER A 105 22.59 -14.69 -10.64
CA SER A 105 24.06 -14.72 -10.77
C SER A 105 24.78 -15.23 -9.52
N LEU A 106 24.21 -15.00 -8.34
CA LEU A 106 24.71 -15.50 -7.06
C LEU A 106 24.32 -16.97 -6.81
N GLY A 107 23.47 -17.57 -7.67
CA GLY A 107 23.03 -18.95 -7.52
C GLY A 107 22.06 -19.20 -6.35
N ILE A 108 21.45 -18.15 -5.81
CA ILE A 108 20.57 -18.23 -4.62
C ILE A 108 19.08 -18.06 -4.95
N HIS A 109 18.72 -17.75 -6.19
CA HIS A 109 17.34 -17.58 -6.66
C HIS A 109 16.36 -18.71 -6.25
N ASN A 110 16.81 -19.97 -6.23
CA ASN A 110 15.96 -21.12 -5.85
C ASN A 110 15.76 -21.26 -4.32
N LYS A 111 16.37 -20.38 -3.52
CA LYS A 111 16.24 -20.29 -2.05
C LYS A 111 15.66 -18.95 -1.61
N THR A 112 15.21 -18.11 -2.53
CA THR A 112 14.70 -16.77 -2.24
C THR A 112 13.25 -16.66 -2.71
N LEU A 113 12.35 -16.44 -1.76
CA LEU A 113 11.00 -15.96 -2.06
C LEU A 113 11.06 -14.47 -2.32
N VAL A 114 10.59 -14.04 -3.48
CA VAL A 114 10.35 -12.63 -3.81
C VAL A 114 8.85 -12.42 -3.92
N PHE A 115 8.34 -11.39 -3.23
CA PHE A 115 6.94 -10.98 -3.32
C PHE A 115 6.89 -9.50 -3.68
N PHE A 116 6.13 -9.16 -4.71
CA PHE A 116 5.89 -7.79 -5.16
C PHE A 116 4.43 -7.42 -4.93
N THR A 117 4.17 -6.26 -4.31
CA THR A 117 2.84 -5.67 -4.14
C THR A 117 2.92 -4.16 -3.97
N SER A 118 1.78 -3.47 -3.98
CA SER A 118 1.62 -2.05 -3.61
C SER A 118 1.01 -1.91 -2.21
N ASP A 119 1.10 -0.72 -1.62
CA ASP A 119 0.54 -0.38 -0.29
C ASP A 119 -0.93 0.08 -0.35
N ASN A 120 -1.31 0.77 -1.43
CA ASN A 120 -2.65 1.22 -1.76
C ASN A 120 -2.79 1.43 -3.28
N GLY A 121 -4.02 1.66 -3.72
CA GLY A 121 -4.32 1.99 -5.11
C GLY A 121 -3.72 3.31 -5.58
N ALA A 122 -3.86 3.60 -6.88
CA ALA A 122 -3.27 4.79 -7.48
C ALA A 122 -3.83 6.10 -6.89
N ALA A 123 -2.93 7.05 -6.62
CA ALA A 123 -3.25 8.42 -6.22
C ALA A 123 -3.78 9.23 -7.43
N VAL A 124 -4.99 8.92 -7.89
CA VAL A 124 -5.61 9.49 -9.10
C VAL A 124 -5.81 11.02 -9.04
N MET A 125 -5.84 11.59 -7.83
CA MET A 125 -5.91 13.04 -7.60
C MET A 125 -4.60 13.78 -7.96
N SER A 126 -3.47 13.08 -8.10
CA SER A 126 -2.17 13.67 -8.48
C SER A 126 -2.10 14.12 -9.94
N GLY A 127 -3.12 13.81 -10.74
CA GLY A 127 -3.22 14.19 -12.15
C GLY A 127 -2.50 13.20 -13.10
N PRO A 128 -2.82 13.27 -14.40
CA PRO A 128 -2.56 12.20 -15.37
C PRO A 128 -1.08 11.92 -15.64
N LEU A 129 -0.18 12.85 -15.29
CA LEU A 129 1.27 12.70 -15.48
C LEU A 129 1.99 12.19 -14.23
N GLN A 130 1.32 12.15 -13.07
CA GLN A 130 1.90 11.79 -11.77
C GLN A 130 1.10 10.69 -11.03
N SER A 131 0.15 10.05 -11.70
CA SER A 131 -0.68 9.01 -11.09
C SER A 131 -0.66 7.70 -11.90
N GLY A 132 -0.87 6.59 -11.18
CA GLY A 132 -1.10 5.28 -11.76
C GLY A 132 -2.49 5.12 -12.37
N SER A 133 -2.88 3.85 -12.61
CA SER A 133 -4.22 3.46 -13.02
C SER A 133 -4.66 2.27 -12.19
N ASN A 134 -5.94 2.23 -11.83
CA ASN A 134 -6.57 1.13 -11.11
C ASN A 134 -7.29 0.15 -12.06
N GLY A 135 -7.04 0.25 -13.37
CA GLY A 135 -7.63 -0.63 -14.36
C GLY A 135 -9.17 -0.52 -14.38
N PRO A 136 -9.91 -1.63 -14.25
CA PRO A 136 -11.38 -1.62 -14.30
C PRO A 136 -12.03 -1.20 -12.97
N PHE A 137 -11.25 -1.03 -11.90
CA PHE A 137 -11.76 -0.83 -10.55
C PHE A 137 -12.15 0.64 -10.29
N LEU A 138 -13.12 0.84 -9.40
CA LEU A 138 -13.69 2.14 -9.08
C LEU A 138 -12.78 2.94 -8.14
N CYS A 139 -12.63 4.25 -8.41
CA CYS A 139 -11.88 5.23 -7.62
C CYS A 139 -10.39 4.86 -7.44
N GLY A 140 -9.74 5.43 -6.43
CA GLY A 140 -8.33 5.20 -6.11
C GLY A 140 -8.01 5.37 -4.63
N LYS A 141 -6.75 5.72 -4.35
CA LYS A 141 -6.24 6.02 -3.00
C LYS A 141 -7.22 6.90 -2.21
N GLU A 142 -7.26 6.68 -0.89
CA GLU A 142 -8.17 7.30 0.10
C GLU A 142 -9.59 6.68 0.16
N THR A 143 -9.93 5.73 -0.71
CA THR A 143 -11.27 5.10 -0.74
C THR A 143 -11.22 3.60 -0.45
N THR A 144 -12.35 3.04 0.01
CA THR A 144 -12.53 1.59 0.22
C THR A 144 -13.18 0.88 -0.97
N PHE A 145 -13.28 1.56 -2.12
CA PHE A 145 -13.61 0.92 -3.39
C PHE A 145 -12.46 0.03 -3.86
N GLU A 146 -12.72 -0.88 -4.79
CA GLU A 146 -11.70 -1.83 -5.28
C GLU A 146 -10.46 -1.10 -5.81
N GLY A 147 -10.60 0.07 -6.44
CA GLY A 147 -9.47 0.81 -6.97
C GLY A 147 -8.58 1.44 -5.90
N GLY A 148 -9.02 1.53 -4.64
CA GLY A 148 -8.23 2.09 -3.54
C GLY A 148 -7.43 1.06 -2.74
N MET A 149 -7.81 -0.22 -2.79
CA MET A 149 -7.23 -1.27 -1.93
C MET A 149 -6.95 -2.62 -2.62
N ARG A 150 -7.21 -2.74 -3.94
CA ARG A 150 -6.90 -3.95 -4.71
C ARG A 150 -5.63 -3.75 -5.52
N GLU A 151 -4.60 -4.51 -5.16
CA GLU A 151 -3.24 -4.27 -5.65
C GLU A 151 -2.75 -5.35 -6.63
N PRO A 152 -1.77 -5.02 -7.49
CA PRO A 152 -0.99 -6.04 -8.17
C PRO A 152 -0.21 -6.86 -7.13
N ALA A 153 -0.22 -8.19 -7.24
CA ALA A 153 0.53 -9.07 -6.34
C ALA A 153 1.19 -10.20 -7.14
N ILE A 154 2.52 -10.33 -7.02
CA ILE A 154 3.31 -11.34 -7.73
C ILE A 154 4.23 -12.05 -6.75
N ALA A 155 4.16 -13.37 -6.69
CA ALA A 155 5.09 -14.21 -5.95
C ALA A 155 6.03 -14.94 -6.92
N TRP A 156 7.32 -14.97 -6.60
CA TRP A 156 8.37 -15.58 -7.41
C TRP A 156 9.29 -16.41 -6.53
N TRP A 157 9.42 -17.71 -6.84
CA TRP A 157 10.37 -18.61 -6.20
C TRP A 157 10.66 -19.82 -7.12
N PRO A 158 11.67 -19.72 -8.00
CA PRO A 158 12.00 -20.79 -8.94
C PRO A 158 12.25 -22.13 -8.25
N GLY A 159 11.65 -23.20 -8.79
CA GLY A 159 11.73 -24.55 -8.23
C GLY A 159 10.79 -24.81 -7.04
N ARG A 160 10.03 -23.80 -6.59
CA ARG A 160 9.03 -23.92 -5.50
C ARG A 160 7.64 -23.48 -5.92
N ILE A 161 7.53 -22.36 -6.63
CA ILE A 161 6.26 -21.86 -7.18
C ILE A 161 6.21 -22.20 -8.68
N PRO A 162 5.15 -22.88 -9.17
CA PRO A 162 4.99 -23.16 -10.60
C PRO A 162 4.88 -21.86 -11.42
N ALA A 163 5.72 -21.71 -12.43
CA ALA A 163 5.78 -20.51 -13.27
C ALA A 163 4.50 -20.31 -14.11
N GLY A 164 4.13 -19.05 -14.35
CA GLY A 164 3.01 -18.70 -15.23
C GLY A 164 1.63 -19.07 -14.69
N THR A 165 1.51 -19.28 -13.37
CA THR A 165 0.23 -19.60 -12.72
C THR A 165 -0.48 -18.35 -12.21
N VAL A 166 -1.81 -18.45 -12.11
CA VAL A 166 -2.67 -17.42 -11.52
C VAL A 166 -3.51 -18.08 -10.43
N SER A 167 -3.52 -17.47 -9.24
CA SER A 167 -4.41 -17.86 -8.15
C SER A 167 -5.49 -16.81 -7.95
N TYR A 168 -6.72 -17.26 -7.71
CA TYR A 168 -7.85 -16.41 -7.32
C TYR A 168 -8.05 -16.36 -5.80
N GLN A 169 -7.05 -16.79 -5.03
CA GLN A 169 -7.03 -16.60 -3.58
C GLN A 169 -7.29 -15.14 -3.24
N LEU A 170 -8.21 -14.88 -2.30
CA LEU A 170 -8.30 -13.58 -1.67
C LEU A 170 -7.06 -13.40 -0.78
N GLY A 171 -6.11 -12.57 -1.22
CA GLY A 171 -4.91 -12.21 -0.48
C GLY A 171 -5.02 -10.86 0.22
N SER A 172 -4.24 -10.68 1.28
CA SER A 172 -4.05 -9.42 1.99
C SER A 172 -2.56 -9.15 2.16
N VAL A 173 -2.14 -7.88 2.16
CA VAL A 173 -0.75 -7.52 2.48
C VAL A 173 -0.34 -8.01 3.88
N MET A 174 -1.30 -8.15 4.80
CA MET A 174 -1.08 -8.73 6.14
C MET A 174 -0.64 -10.19 6.08
N ASP A 175 -1.00 -10.92 5.02
CA ASP A 175 -0.58 -12.32 4.84
C ASP A 175 0.92 -12.47 4.64
N LEU A 176 1.59 -11.40 4.16
CA LEU A 176 3.05 -11.42 4.00
C LEU A 176 3.75 -11.64 5.34
N PHE A 177 3.21 -11.09 6.44
CA PHE A 177 3.75 -11.34 7.79
C PHE A 177 3.71 -12.84 8.13
N THR A 178 2.52 -13.45 8.13
CA THR A 178 2.35 -14.85 8.53
C THR A 178 3.03 -15.81 7.57
N THR A 179 2.98 -15.53 6.26
CA THR A 179 3.65 -16.33 5.23
C THR A 179 5.18 -16.26 5.38
N SER A 180 5.75 -15.08 5.66
CA SER A 180 7.19 -14.95 5.91
C SER A 180 7.63 -15.72 7.15
N LEU A 181 6.84 -15.71 8.24
CA LEU A 181 7.12 -16.53 9.41
C LEU A 181 7.09 -18.03 9.09
N SER A 182 6.06 -18.49 8.38
CA SER A 182 5.93 -19.89 7.95
C SER A 182 7.12 -20.34 7.10
N VAL A 183 7.53 -19.52 6.11
CA VAL A 183 8.70 -19.77 5.27
C VAL A 183 9.99 -19.82 6.09
N ALA A 184 10.11 -19.01 7.15
CA ALA A 184 11.23 -19.01 8.07
C ALA A 184 11.19 -20.13 9.13
N GLY A 185 10.09 -20.91 9.22
CA GLY A 185 9.89 -21.91 10.26
C GLY A 185 9.64 -21.31 11.65
N VAL A 186 9.08 -20.10 11.71
CA VAL A 186 8.79 -19.36 12.94
C VAL A 186 7.28 -19.35 13.18
N LEU A 187 6.85 -19.49 14.44
CA LEU A 187 5.44 -19.39 14.81
C LEU A 187 5.01 -17.92 14.95
N PRO A 188 3.77 -17.56 14.55
CA PRO A 188 3.21 -16.26 14.86
C PRO A 188 3.01 -16.09 16.37
N PRO A 189 2.92 -14.84 16.87
CA PRO A 189 2.52 -14.57 18.25
C PRO A 189 1.18 -15.26 18.59
N ASP A 190 1.09 -15.85 19.77
CA ASP A 190 -0.09 -16.55 20.30
C ASP A 190 -0.86 -15.74 21.36
N ASP A 191 -0.39 -14.52 21.66
CA ASP A 191 -0.95 -13.61 22.67
C ASP A 191 -1.92 -12.56 22.08
N ARG A 192 -2.20 -12.62 20.77
CA ARG A 192 -3.06 -11.66 20.05
C ARG A 192 -3.68 -12.28 18.81
N VAL A 193 -4.74 -11.65 18.32
CA VAL A 193 -5.34 -11.99 17.01
C VAL A 193 -4.37 -11.56 15.90
N ILE A 194 -4.17 -12.45 14.93
CA ILE A 194 -3.36 -12.20 13.72
C ILE A 194 -4.28 -12.36 12.51
N ASP A 195 -4.52 -11.26 11.78
CA ASP A 195 -5.39 -11.26 10.59
C ASP A 195 -4.73 -11.91 9.36
N GLY A 196 -3.40 -11.87 9.31
CA GLY A 196 -2.61 -12.45 8.23
C GLY A 196 -2.67 -13.97 8.22
N LEU A 197 -2.96 -14.57 7.07
CA LEU A 197 -2.98 -16.01 6.87
C LEU A 197 -1.66 -16.51 6.27
N ASP A 198 -1.31 -17.76 6.54
CA ASP A 198 -0.21 -18.43 5.84
C ASP A 198 -0.64 -18.80 4.41
N LEU A 199 -0.05 -18.14 3.42
CA LEU A 199 -0.28 -18.42 2.00
C LEU A 199 0.65 -19.50 1.46
N SER A 200 1.53 -20.12 2.27
CA SER A 200 2.38 -21.21 1.80
C SER A 200 1.61 -22.35 1.10
N PRO A 201 0.40 -22.79 1.54
CA PRO A 201 -0.38 -23.79 0.82
C PRO A 201 -0.90 -23.27 -0.52
N VAL A 202 -1.20 -21.98 -0.63
CA VAL A 202 -1.64 -21.33 -1.87
C VAL A 202 -0.47 -21.26 -2.85
N LEU A 203 0.69 -20.81 -2.38
CA LEU A 203 1.89 -20.61 -3.20
C LEU A 203 2.49 -21.92 -3.71
N PHE A 204 2.55 -22.96 -2.86
CA PHE A 204 3.29 -24.18 -3.16
C PHE A 204 2.39 -25.35 -3.59
N ASN A 205 1.13 -25.36 -3.16
CA ASN A 205 0.20 -26.46 -3.42
C ASN A 205 -1.06 -26.03 -4.19
N ASN A 206 -1.13 -24.77 -4.65
CA ASN A 206 -2.26 -24.21 -5.39
C ASN A 206 -3.62 -24.42 -4.67
N SER A 207 -3.61 -24.32 -3.35
CA SER A 207 -4.83 -24.41 -2.52
C SER A 207 -5.59 -23.08 -2.47
N LEU A 208 -6.86 -23.12 -2.07
CA LEU A 208 -7.68 -21.94 -1.80
C LEU A 208 -8.19 -21.97 -0.36
N LEU A 209 -8.12 -20.83 0.31
CA LEU A 209 -8.61 -20.59 1.66
C LEU A 209 -9.82 -19.65 1.56
N ASP A 210 -10.95 -20.08 2.12
CA ASP A 210 -12.12 -19.20 2.28
C ASP A 210 -11.84 -18.24 3.44
N ARG A 211 -11.75 -16.95 3.13
CA ARG A 211 -11.40 -15.90 4.08
C ARG A 211 -12.09 -14.59 3.73
N PRO A 212 -12.41 -13.74 4.71
CA PRO A 212 -12.91 -12.41 4.46
C PRO A 212 -11.77 -11.41 4.21
N ILE A 213 -12.09 -10.33 3.49
CA ILE A 213 -11.27 -9.11 3.44
C ILE A 213 -12.11 -7.97 4.03
N PHE A 214 -11.58 -7.32 5.06
CA PHE A 214 -12.20 -6.18 5.73
C PHE A 214 -11.56 -4.88 5.22
N TYR A 215 -12.41 -3.91 4.84
CA TYR A 215 -11.98 -2.64 4.28
C TYR A 215 -12.30 -1.55 5.30
N TYR A 216 -11.26 -1.06 5.97
CA TYR A 216 -11.37 0.00 6.97
C TYR A 216 -11.00 1.36 6.40
N ARG A 217 -11.67 2.40 6.89
CA ARG A 217 -11.24 3.81 6.75
C ARG A 217 -11.33 4.45 8.13
N GLY A 218 -10.18 4.86 8.67
CA GLY A 218 -10.09 5.31 10.06
C GLY A 218 -10.59 4.22 11.03
N ASN A 219 -11.54 4.57 11.90
CA ASN A 219 -12.16 3.66 12.86
C ASN A 219 -13.40 2.92 12.30
N GLN A 220 -13.75 3.13 11.03
CA GLN A 220 -14.98 2.59 10.46
C GLN A 220 -14.70 1.38 9.56
N LEU A 221 -15.40 0.27 9.81
CA LEU A 221 -15.48 -0.84 8.87
C LEU A 221 -16.43 -0.42 7.74
N MET A 222 -15.87 -0.08 6.58
CA MET A 222 -16.62 0.47 5.45
C MET A 222 -17.22 -0.65 4.60
N ALA A 223 -16.44 -1.69 4.30
CA ALA A 223 -16.89 -2.79 3.47
C ALA A 223 -16.27 -4.13 3.88
N VAL A 224 -16.91 -5.23 3.47
CA VAL A 224 -16.39 -6.60 3.63
C VAL A 224 -16.57 -7.37 2.35
N ARG A 225 -15.53 -8.12 1.96
CA ARG A 225 -15.58 -9.06 0.83
C ARG A 225 -15.49 -10.50 1.32
N ILE A 226 -16.38 -11.34 0.79
CA ILE A 226 -16.32 -12.81 0.91
C ILE A 226 -16.53 -13.44 -0.46
N GLY A 227 -15.58 -14.28 -0.88
CA GLY A 227 -15.55 -14.82 -2.24
C GLY A 227 -15.67 -13.72 -3.32
N GLN A 228 -16.73 -13.81 -4.13
CA GLN A 228 -17.01 -12.88 -5.23
C GLN A 228 -17.85 -11.67 -4.82
N TYR A 229 -18.31 -11.60 -3.57
CA TYR A 229 -19.24 -10.57 -3.13
C TYR A 229 -18.58 -9.58 -2.19
N LYS A 230 -18.90 -8.30 -2.37
CA LYS A 230 -18.47 -7.22 -1.49
C LYS A 230 -19.69 -6.42 -1.03
N ALA A 231 -19.83 -6.23 0.27
CA ALA A 231 -20.89 -5.46 0.89
C ALA A 231 -20.30 -4.18 1.49
N HIS A 232 -20.80 -3.02 1.08
CA HIS A 232 -20.47 -1.72 1.68
C HIS A 232 -21.52 -1.36 2.72
N TYR A 233 -21.06 -1.25 3.98
CA TYR A 233 -21.84 -0.75 5.11
C TYR A 233 -21.77 0.77 5.21
N TRP A 234 -20.72 1.36 4.64
CA TRP A 234 -20.53 2.80 4.53
C TRP A 234 -19.90 3.12 3.19
N THR A 235 -20.29 4.22 2.56
CA THR A 235 -19.67 4.72 1.34
C THR A 235 -19.24 6.16 1.49
N TRP A 236 -18.04 6.47 1.00
CA TRP A 236 -17.54 7.84 0.98
C TRP A 236 -16.36 7.98 0.03
N SER A 237 -16.40 8.98 -0.86
CA SER A 237 -15.21 9.45 -1.57
C SER A 237 -14.48 10.49 -0.70
N ASN A 238 -14.91 11.75 -0.74
CA ASN A 238 -14.37 12.88 0.01
C ASN A 238 -15.45 13.93 0.27
N SER A 239 -15.19 14.87 1.15
CA SER A 239 -16.16 15.93 1.46
C SER A 239 -16.47 16.82 0.24
N TRP A 240 -17.65 17.44 0.21
CA TRP A 240 -17.95 18.50 -0.76
C TRP A 240 -16.96 19.66 -0.70
N GLU A 241 -16.41 19.97 0.47
CA GLU A 241 -15.39 21.02 0.61
C GLU A 241 -14.12 20.67 -0.16
N GLU A 242 -13.58 19.47 0.02
CA GLU A 242 -12.41 18.98 -0.72
C GLU A 242 -12.69 18.89 -2.22
N PHE A 243 -13.85 18.36 -2.58
CA PHE A 243 -14.25 18.23 -3.98
C PHE A 243 -14.31 19.59 -4.67
N ASN A 244 -14.89 20.59 -4.01
CA ASN A 244 -14.96 21.97 -4.53
C ASN A 244 -13.58 22.66 -4.61
N LYS A 245 -12.58 22.18 -3.85
CA LYS A 245 -11.17 22.59 -3.97
C LYS A 245 -10.42 21.87 -5.10
N GLY A 246 -11.08 20.97 -5.83
CA GLY A 246 -10.52 20.22 -6.95
C GLY A 246 -9.89 18.88 -6.57
N ILE A 247 -10.05 18.43 -5.32
CA ILE A 247 -9.60 17.09 -4.90
C ILE A 247 -10.65 16.08 -5.35
N ASN A 248 -10.29 15.15 -6.22
CA ASN A 248 -11.21 14.14 -6.73
C ASN A 248 -10.56 12.75 -6.69
N PHE A 249 -11.12 11.84 -5.89
CA PHE A 249 -10.64 10.46 -5.72
C PHE A 249 -11.21 9.49 -6.77
N CYS A 250 -12.13 9.95 -7.62
CA CYS A 250 -12.83 9.15 -8.64
C CYS A 250 -12.96 9.95 -9.97
N PRO A 251 -11.88 10.48 -10.55
CA PRO A 251 -11.97 11.38 -11.72
C PRO A 251 -12.63 10.68 -12.92
N GLY A 252 -13.70 11.29 -13.45
CA GLY A 252 -14.47 10.74 -14.57
C GLY A 252 -15.32 9.51 -14.22
N GLN A 253 -15.51 9.22 -12.92
CA GLN A 253 -16.28 8.10 -12.43
C GLN A 253 -17.35 8.59 -11.44
N GLU A 254 -18.61 8.48 -11.83
CA GLU A 254 -19.75 8.76 -10.96
C GLU A 254 -20.70 7.56 -11.00
N VAL A 255 -20.92 6.93 -9.85
CA VAL A 255 -21.87 5.84 -9.68
C VAL A 255 -22.97 6.32 -8.73
N PRO A 256 -24.20 6.60 -9.23
CA PRO A 256 -25.27 7.16 -8.42
C PRO A 256 -25.56 6.35 -7.16
N GLY A 257 -25.59 7.02 -6.01
CA GLY A 257 -25.84 6.39 -4.71
C GLY A 257 -24.68 5.54 -4.16
N VAL A 258 -23.54 5.48 -4.85
CA VAL A 258 -22.36 4.71 -4.44
C VAL A 258 -21.17 5.65 -4.20
N THR A 259 -20.79 6.46 -5.19
CA THR A 259 -19.71 7.45 -5.04
C THR A 259 -20.27 8.76 -4.46
N THR A 260 -20.27 8.88 -3.13
CA THR A 260 -20.93 9.99 -2.42
C THR A 260 -19.93 10.93 -1.75
N HIS A 261 -20.24 12.24 -1.77
CA HIS A 261 -19.44 13.28 -1.10
C HIS A 261 -19.84 13.56 0.35
N THR A 262 -20.82 12.81 0.82
CA THR A 262 -21.17 12.65 2.23
C THR A 262 -20.83 11.22 2.61
N GLN A 263 -20.40 10.99 3.86
CA GLN A 263 -20.27 9.64 4.38
C GLN A 263 -21.68 9.08 4.61
N GLU A 264 -22.09 8.16 3.75
CA GLU A 264 -23.42 7.55 3.79
C GLU A 264 -23.41 6.23 4.56
N GLU A 265 -24.44 6.04 5.40
CA GLU A 265 -24.64 4.83 6.19
C GLU A 265 -25.56 3.84 5.47
N HIS A 266 -25.10 2.59 5.33
CA HIS A 266 -25.84 1.48 4.72
C HIS A 266 -25.91 0.27 5.66
N THR A 267 -25.77 0.46 6.97
CA THR A 267 -25.63 -0.65 7.93
C THR A 267 -26.83 -1.60 7.95
N MET A 268 -28.04 -1.06 7.79
CA MET A 268 -29.29 -1.82 7.74
C MET A 268 -29.54 -2.50 6.39
N GLN A 269 -28.98 -1.95 5.31
CA GLN A 269 -29.15 -2.46 3.94
C GLN A 269 -27.87 -2.19 3.12
N PRO A 270 -26.81 -3.00 3.32
CA PRO A 270 -25.52 -2.77 2.67
C PRO A 270 -25.61 -2.79 1.15
N LEU A 271 -24.80 -1.97 0.47
CA LEU A 271 -24.68 -2.04 -0.98
C LEU A 271 -23.83 -3.27 -1.34
N ILE A 272 -24.44 -4.28 -1.95
CA ILE A 272 -23.77 -5.54 -2.30
C ILE A 272 -23.45 -5.58 -3.80
N PHE A 273 -22.21 -5.91 -4.14
CA PHE A 273 -21.72 -6.07 -5.51
C PHE A 273 -21.16 -7.47 -5.74
N HIS A 274 -21.35 -8.01 -6.94
CA HIS A 274 -20.68 -9.23 -7.40
C HIS A 274 -19.44 -8.87 -8.24
N LEU A 275 -18.26 -8.88 -7.63
CA LEU A 275 -17.00 -8.39 -8.21
C LEU A 275 -16.52 -9.16 -9.46
N GLY A 276 -16.94 -10.42 -9.64
CA GLY A 276 -16.66 -11.17 -10.85
C GLY A 276 -17.47 -10.72 -12.08
N GLN A 277 -18.66 -10.14 -11.87
CA GLN A 277 -19.57 -9.67 -12.93
C GLN A 277 -19.49 -8.15 -13.08
N ASP A 278 -19.23 -7.45 -11.97
CA ASP A 278 -19.16 -6.01 -11.85
C ASP A 278 -17.92 -5.59 -11.04
N PRO A 279 -16.70 -5.71 -11.63
CA PRO A 279 -15.47 -5.30 -10.95
C PRO A 279 -15.41 -3.79 -10.70
N GLY A 280 -16.23 -3.00 -11.41
CA GLY A 280 -16.28 -1.55 -11.27
C GLY A 280 -17.30 -1.04 -10.25
N GLU A 281 -17.93 -1.93 -9.47
CA GLU A 281 -18.89 -1.58 -8.41
C GLU A 281 -19.98 -0.60 -8.89
N ARG A 282 -20.54 -0.84 -10.08
CA ARG A 282 -21.49 0.04 -10.77
C ARG A 282 -22.95 -0.31 -10.51
N TYR A 283 -23.24 -1.58 -10.25
CA TYR A 283 -24.59 -2.11 -10.22
C TYR A 283 -24.82 -2.89 -8.92
N PRO A 284 -25.31 -2.23 -7.86
CA PRO A 284 -25.69 -2.90 -6.63
C PRO A 284 -26.76 -3.97 -6.90
N ILE A 285 -26.62 -5.13 -6.26
CA ILE A 285 -27.56 -6.23 -6.36
C ILE A 285 -28.89 -5.81 -5.71
N SER A 286 -30.01 -6.09 -6.40
CA SER A 286 -31.34 -5.77 -5.87
C SER A 286 -31.59 -6.44 -4.53
N VAL A 287 -32.04 -5.63 -3.56
CA VAL A 287 -32.36 -6.03 -2.19
C VAL A 287 -33.52 -7.04 -2.11
N GLU A 288 -34.36 -7.11 -3.13
CA GLU A 288 -35.47 -8.04 -3.25
C GLU A 288 -35.02 -9.44 -3.73
N SER A 289 -33.81 -9.53 -4.29
CA SER A 289 -33.29 -10.76 -4.88
C SER A 289 -32.99 -11.83 -3.82
N LYS A 290 -33.04 -13.10 -4.24
CA LYS A 290 -32.56 -14.21 -3.41
C LYS A 290 -31.05 -14.10 -3.17
N GLU A 291 -30.29 -13.73 -4.19
CA GLU A 291 -28.82 -13.55 -4.15
C GLU A 291 -28.41 -12.57 -3.05
N TYR A 292 -29.03 -11.39 -3.00
CA TYR A 292 -28.78 -10.40 -1.97
C TYR A 292 -28.99 -10.96 -0.56
N ARG A 293 -30.13 -11.63 -0.31
CA ARG A 293 -30.45 -12.21 1.01
C ARG A 293 -29.49 -13.34 1.40
N ASP A 294 -29.02 -14.13 0.44
CA ASP A 294 -28.08 -15.22 0.69
C ASP A 294 -26.69 -14.67 1.03
N VAL A 295 -26.24 -13.64 0.31
CA VAL A 295 -24.95 -12.97 0.57
C VAL A 295 -24.99 -12.21 1.88
N LEU A 296 -26.04 -11.44 2.14
CA LEU A 296 -26.19 -10.65 3.37
C LEU A 296 -26.07 -11.55 4.60
N ARG A 297 -26.76 -12.69 4.64
CA ARG A 297 -26.65 -13.66 5.75
C ARG A 297 -25.22 -14.13 6.00
N ARG A 298 -24.44 -14.37 4.93
CA ARG A 298 -23.05 -14.82 5.04
C ARG A 298 -22.13 -13.70 5.52
N VAL A 299 -22.26 -12.50 4.96
CA VAL A 299 -21.41 -11.35 5.34
C VAL A 299 -21.70 -10.92 6.78
N THR A 300 -22.97 -10.84 7.18
CA THR A 300 -23.36 -10.48 8.54
C THR A 300 -22.70 -11.38 9.59
N ALA A 301 -22.73 -12.71 9.39
CA ALA A 301 -22.10 -13.64 10.33
C ALA A 301 -20.58 -13.42 10.49
N VAL A 302 -19.90 -13.08 9.38
CA VAL A 302 -18.46 -12.78 9.38
C VAL A 302 -18.18 -11.45 10.09
N VAL A 303 -18.99 -10.42 9.82
CA VAL A 303 -18.85 -9.10 10.45
C VAL A 303 -19.09 -9.18 11.95
N GLU A 304 -20.14 -9.88 12.38
CA GLU A 304 -20.46 -10.07 13.79
C GLU A 304 -19.32 -10.79 14.53
N GLN A 305 -18.76 -11.85 13.93
CA GLN A 305 -17.62 -12.57 14.51
C GLN A 305 -16.38 -11.66 14.64
N HIS A 306 -16.05 -10.93 13.58
CA HIS A 306 -14.92 -9.99 13.58
C HIS A 306 -15.06 -8.91 14.66
N GLN A 307 -16.23 -8.27 14.73
CA GLN A 307 -16.50 -7.20 15.68
C GLN A 307 -16.55 -7.69 17.13
N LYS A 308 -16.97 -8.94 17.36
CA LYS A 308 -16.99 -9.55 18.69
C LYS A 308 -15.59 -9.72 19.27
N ASP A 309 -14.62 -10.08 18.44
CA ASP A 309 -13.25 -10.36 18.87
C ASP A 309 -12.36 -9.10 18.83
N LEU A 310 -12.79 -8.06 18.12
CA LEU A 310 -12.04 -6.81 17.98
C LEU A 310 -12.13 -5.95 19.25
N ILE A 311 -11.00 -5.81 19.93
CA ILE A 311 -10.76 -4.75 20.92
C ILE A 311 -9.89 -3.69 20.26
N PRO A 312 -10.44 -2.51 19.88
CA PRO A 312 -9.67 -1.47 19.21
C PRO A 312 -8.50 -1.00 20.08
N GLY A 313 -7.32 -0.88 19.47
CA GLY A 313 -6.16 -0.27 20.11
C GLY A 313 -6.36 1.22 20.39
N MET A 314 -5.53 1.78 21.27
CA MET A 314 -5.52 3.22 21.50
C MET A 314 -5.06 3.95 20.23
N PRO A 315 -5.86 4.90 19.69
CA PRO A 315 -5.56 5.58 18.44
C PRO A 315 -4.27 6.40 18.55
N GLN A 316 -3.27 6.08 17.72
CA GLN A 316 -1.96 6.74 17.72
C GLN A 316 -1.92 8.03 16.88
N LEU A 317 -2.87 8.18 15.94
CA LEU A 317 -2.85 9.27 14.95
C LEU A 317 -3.67 10.49 15.38
N ASN A 318 -4.10 10.56 16.64
CA ASN A 318 -4.97 11.63 17.12
C ASN A 318 -4.23 12.94 17.42
N MET A 319 -2.95 12.87 17.82
CA MET A 319 -2.22 14.01 18.37
C MET A 319 -1.02 14.37 17.50
N CYS A 320 -0.86 15.66 17.25
CA CYS A 320 0.22 16.26 16.48
C CYS A 320 1.00 17.23 17.37
N ASP A 321 2.29 17.37 17.11
CA ASP A 321 3.15 18.35 17.78
C ASP A 321 4.22 18.86 16.79
N LEU A 322 4.46 20.18 16.74
CA LEU A 322 5.48 20.77 15.87
C LEU A 322 6.88 20.41 16.38
N ALA A 323 7.08 20.34 17.70
CA ALA A 323 8.38 20.10 18.31
C ALA A 323 8.91 18.68 18.07
N VAL A 324 8.03 17.72 17.73
CA VAL A 324 8.43 16.31 17.48
C VAL A 324 8.74 16.01 16.02
N MET A 325 8.68 17.00 15.13
CA MET A 325 9.19 16.83 13.77
C MET A 325 10.71 16.56 13.79
N ASN A 326 11.29 16.27 12.61
CA ASN A 326 12.68 15.82 12.46
C ASN A 326 13.76 16.91 12.69
N TRP A 327 13.65 17.72 13.74
CA TRP A 327 14.54 18.85 14.02
C TRP A 327 15.98 18.41 14.30
N SER A 328 16.17 17.50 15.25
CA SER A 328 17.48 17.01 15.69
C SER A 328 17.55 15.48 15.72
N PRO A 329 17.43 14.82 14.55
CA PRO A 329 17.47 13.37 14.46
C PRO A 329 18.88 12.83 14.81
N PRO A 330 19.02 11.61 15.36
CA PRO A 330 20.32 11.03 15.68
C PRO A 330 21.27 11.07 14.48
N GLY A 331 22.51 11.53 14.70
CA GLY A 331 23.53 11.72 13.65
C GLY A 331 23.59 13.13 13.06
N CYS A 332 22.60 14.01 13.31
CA CYS A 332 22.60 15.36 12.75
C CYS A 332 23.79 16.22 13.20
N GLU A 333 24.33 16.01 14.40
CA GLU A 333 25.44 16.81 14.95
C GLU A 333 26.72 16.59 14.14
N GLN A 334 27.01 15.34 13.79
CA GLN A 334 28.18 14.96 12.99
C GLN A 334 28.13 15.57 11.58
N LEU A 335 26.92 15.71 11.04
CA LEU A 335 26.69 16.32 9.73
C LEU A 335 26.53 17.86 9.79
N GLY A 336 26.49 18.46 10.98
CA GLY A 336 26.19 19.89 11.14
C GLY A 336 24.77 20.27 10.69
N LYS A 337 23.79 19.36 10.86
CA LYS A 337 22.42 19.46 10.31
C LYS A 337 21.30 19.46 11.36
N CYS A 338 21.62 19.65 12.63
CA CYS A 338 20.59 19.79 13.65
C CYS A 338 19.90 21.16 13.50
N LEU A 339 18.57 21.15 13.66
CA LEU A 339 17.75 22.35 13.63
C LEU A 339 17.15 22.58 15.02
N LYS A 340 16.94 23.84 15.39
CA LYS A 340 16.30 24.17 16.66
C LYS A 340 14.80 23.92 16.54
N ALA A 341 14.26 23.02 17.36
CA ALA A 341 12.82 22.81 17.48
C ALA A 341 12.11 24.07 18.02
N PRO A 342 10.91 24.40 17.51
CA PRO A 342 10.08 25.45 18.08
C PRO A 342 9.51 25.03 19.43
N GLU A 343 9.07 25.99 20.23
CA GLU A 343 8.18 25.71 21.35
C GLU A 343 6.77 25.42 20.80
N SER A 344 6.16 24.32 21.24
CA SER A 344 4.80 23.94 20.89
C SER A 344 4.16 23.09 21.98
N ASN A 345 2.84 22.98 21.94
CA ASN A 345 2.06 22.08 22.78
C ASN A 345 1.32 21.10 21.86
N PRO A 346 1.19 19.81 22.23
CA PRO A 346 0.42 18.85 21.44
C PRO A 346 -1.03 19.31 21.20
N TRP A 347 -1.52 19.13 19.97
CA TRP A 347 -2.91 19.41 19.59
C TRP A 347 -3.52 18.22 18.85
N LYS A 348 -4.85 18.21 18.68
CA LYS A 348 -5.50 17.19 17.86
C LYS A 348 -5.14 17.41 16.39
N CYS A 349 -4.61 16.40 15.72
CA CYS A 349 -4.35 16.47 14.29
C CYS A 349 -5.64 16.80 13.53
N ASP A 350 -5.51 17.62 12.49
CA ASP A 350 -6.61 17.94 11.58
C ASP A 350 -6.59 16.91 10.45
N TRP A 351 -7.57 16.00 10.46
CA TRP A 351 -7.76 15.01 9.43
C TRP A 351 -8.99 15.38 8.60
N PRO A 352 -8.91 15.35 7.26
CA PRO A 352 -10.04 15.71 6.40
C PRO A 352 -11.18 14.68 6.41
N HIS A 353 -10.94 13.50 7.01
CA HIS A 353 -11.91 12.41 7.10
C HIS A 353 -12.44 12.20 8.52
#